data_AF-A0A1Q9NK75-F1
#
_entry.id   AF-A0A1Q9NK75-F1
#
_cell.length_a   1.000
_cell.length_b   1.000
_cell.length_c   1.000
_cell.angle_alpha   90.00
_cell.angle_beta   90.00
_cell.angle_gamma   90.00
#
_symmetry.space_group_name_H-M   'P 1'
#
loop_
_entity.id
_entity.type
_entity.pdbx_description
1 polymer ?
#
loop_
_entity_poly.entity_id
_entity_poly.type
_entity_poly.pdbx_seq_one_letter_code
_entity_poly.pdbx_strand_id
1 'polypeptide(L)'
;MQDWIEEKSLNKCELCHSQWGNYWKVFEDRKLFFCCQLCAVQYENLISTIQNQIENQRMSILEIKGTSRLRICRVIKNDKEYRFSLSFRADGQVSHFKEL
;
A
#
# COMPACT_ATOMS: atom_id res chain seq x y z
N MET A 1 21.25 -8.84 -32.11
CA MET A 1 21.04 -9.34 -30.74
C MET A 1 20.35 -8.20 -30.03
N GLN A 2 19.04 -8.30 -29.82
CA GLN A 2 18.23 -7.19 -29.31
C GLN A 2 18.61 -6.97 -27.84
N ASP A 3 19.29 -5.85 -27.57
CA ASP A 3 19.52 -5.35 -26.23
C ASP A 3 18.15 -5.05 -25.60
N TRP A 4 17.70 -5.97 -24.74
CA TRP A 4 16.63 -5.68 -23.81
C TRP A 4 17.21 -4.70 -22.80
N ILE A 5 16.95 -3.41 -23.00
CA ILE A 5 16.97 -2.45 -21.91
C ILE A 5 15.86 -2.95 -20.97
N GLU A 6 16.22 -3.77 -19.99
CA GLU A 6 15.43 -3.88 -18.77
C GLU A 6 15.36 -2.46 -18.23
N GLU A 7 14.29 -1.76 -18.59
CA GLU A 7 13.88 -0.55 -17.92
C GLU A 7 13.65 -0.99 -16.48
N LYS A 8 14.72 -0.88 -15.68
CA LYS A 8 14.77 -1.23 -14.28
C LYS A 8 13.91 -0.20 -13.59
N SER A 9 12.59 -0.29 -13.77
CA SER A 9 11.62 0.43 -12.98
C SER A 9 11.99 0.05 -11.56
N LEU A 10 12.56 1.01 -10.82
CA LEU A 10 12.98 0.81 -9.45
C LEU A 10 11.70 0.51 -8.66
N ASN A 11 11.35 -0.77 -8.58
CA ASN A 11 10.16 -1.22 -7.88
C ASN A 11 10.32 -0.75 -6.44
N LYS A 12 9.45 0.16 -6.04
CA LYS A 12 9.41 0.69 -4.68
C LYS A 12 8.34 -0.08 -3.95
N CYS A 13 8.64 -0.52 -2.73
CA CYS A 13 7.66 -1.19 -1.88
C CYS A 13 6.38 -0.35 -1.80
N GLU A 14 5.23 -0.91 -2.15
CA GLU A 14 3.94 -0.19 -2.17
C GLU A 14 3.55 0.40 -0.80
N LEU A 15 4.16 -0.08 0.28
CA LEU A 15 3.90 0.41 1.63
C LEU A 15 4.96 1.40 2.15
N CYS A 16 6.24 1.08 2.05
CA CYS A 16 7.32 1.86 2.68
C CYS A 16 8.24 2.56 1.68
N HIS A 17 8.00 2.38 0.38
CA HIS A 17 8.76 2.92 -0.74
C HIS A 17 10.24 2.57 -0.77
N SER A 18 10.68 1.59 0.03
CA SER A 18 12.03 1.04 -0.03
C SER A 18 12.28 0.35 -1.37
N GLN A 19 13.50 0.47 -1.88
CA GLN A 19 13.96 -0.12 -3.16
C GLN A 19 14.75 -1.42 -2.96
N TRP A 20 14.77 -1.95 -1.74
CA TRP A 20 15.38 -3.24 -1.41
C TRP A 20 14.30 -4.30 -1.20
N GLY A 21 14.69 -5.57 -1.21
CA GLY A 21 13.80 -6.71 -1.04
C GLY A 21 13.38 -7.36 -2.35
N ASN A 22 12.58 -8.41 -2.24
CA ASN A 22 12.22 -9.30 -3.35
C ASN A 22 10.82 -9.91 -3.19
N TYR A 23 9.96 -9.33 -2.36
CA TYR A 23 8.64 -9.89 -2.10
C TYR A 23 7.63 -9.36 -3.12
N TRP A 24 6.91 -10.26 -3.77
CA TRP A 24 5.88 -9.92 -4.73
C TRP A 24 4.57 -10.56 -4.32
N LYS A 25 3.47 -9.82 -4.46
CA LYS A 25 2.12 -10.34 -4.19
C LYS A 25 1.15 -9.87 -5.26
N VAL A 26 0.22 -10.75 -5.63
CA VAL A 26 -0.87 -10.38 -6.54
C VAL A 26 -2.00 -9.80 -5.70
N PHE A 27 -2.45 -8.60 -6.05
CA PHE A 27 -3.53 -7.88 -5.39
C PHE A 27 -4.42 -7.23 -6.45
N GLU A 28 -5.73 -7.56 -6.47
CA GLU A 28 -6.69 -7.08 -7.48
C GLU A 28 -6.13 -7.14 -8.92
N ASP A 29 -5.64 -8.32 -9.32
CA ASP A 29 -5.03 -8.62 -10.63
C ASP A 29 -3.76 -7.83 -10.98
N ARG A 30 -3.19 -7.08 -10.01
CA ARG A 30 -1.92 -6.38 -10.15
C ARG A 30 -0.84 -7.09 -9.37
N LYS A 31 0.32 -7.28 -9.98
CA LYS A 31 1.51 -7.80 -9.30
C LYS A 31 2.24 -6.64 -8.62
N LEU A 32 2.12 -6.56 -7.30
CA LEU A 32 2.69 -5.50 -6.47
C LEU A 32 4.01 -5.94 -5.84
N PHE A 33 4.96 -4.99 -5.74
CA PHE A 33 6.25 -5.21 -5.10
C PHE A 33 6.25 -4.72 -3.65
N PHE A 34 6.88 -5.50 -2.78
CA PHE A 34 7.10 -5.18 -1.38
C PHE A 34 8.54 -5.52 -0.98
N CYS A 35 9.11 -4.73 -0.05
CA CYS A 35 10.45 -5.02 0.44
C CYS A 35 10.50 -6.25 1.36
N CYS A 36 9.39 -6.60 2.00
CA CYS A 36 9.26 -7.78 2.86
C CYS A 36 7.81 -8.26 2.95
N GLN A 37 7.62 -9.49 3.45
CA GLN A 37 6.30 -10.08 3.69
C GLN A 37 5.43 -9.24 4.64
N LEU A 38 6.02 -8.64 5.68
CA LEU A 38 5.28 -7.81 6.63
C LEU A 38 4.66 -6.58 5.94
N CYS A 39 5.37 -5.97 4.98
CA CYS A 39 4.82 -4.85 4.22
C CYS A 39 3.61 -5.27 3.36
N ALA A 40 3.64 -6.48 2.80
CA ALA A 40 2.49 -7.00 2.06
C ALA A 40 1.29 -7.24 2.98
N VAL A 41 1.49 -7.86 4.15
CA VAL A 41 0.43 -8.07 5.15
C VAL A 41 -0.18 -6.75 5.62
N GLN A 42 0.66 -5.77 5.93
CA GLN A 42 0.23 -4.43 6.33
C GLN A 42 -0.60 -3.74 5.23
N TYR A 43 -0.18 -3.86 3.98
CA TYR A 43 -0.91 -3.30 2.84
C TYR A 43 -2.30 -3.95 2.68
N GLU A 44 -2.41 -5.27 2.79
CA GLU A 44 -3.69 -5.97 2.71
C GLU A 44 -4.65 -5.59 3.83
N ASN A 45 -4.15 -5.56 5.06
CA ASN A 45 -4.95 -5.15 6.23
C ASN A 45 -5.42 -3.70 6.08
N LEU A 46 -4.57 -2.81 5.54
CA LEU A 46 -4.93 -1.43 5.26
C LEU A 46 -6.05 -1.35 4.22
N ILE A 47 -5.92 -2.03 3.08
CA ILE A 47 -6.97 -2.04 2.06
C ILE A 47 -8.28 -2.54 2.63
N SER A 48 -8.27 -3.68 3.33
CA SER A 48 -9.46 -4.24 3.94
C SER A 48 -10.09 -3.27 4.95
N THR A 49 -9.27 -2.59 5.75
CA THR A 49 -9.76 -1.58 6.71
C THR A 49 -10.42 -0.40 6.00
N ILE A 50 -9.81 0.14 4.93
CA ILE A 50 -10.39 1.24 4.16
C ILE A 50 -11.68 0.78 3.47
N GLN A 51 -11.69 -0.38 2.82
CA GLN A 51 -12.87 -0.91 2.14
C GLN A 51 -14.04 -1.08 3.12
N ASN A 52 -13.79 -1.57 4.33
CA ASN A 52 -14.80 -1.64 5.39
C ASN A 52 -15.33 -0.26 5.81
N GLN A 53 -14.49 0.78 5.75
CA GLN A 53 -14.87 2.16 6.08
C GLN A 53 -15.66 2.83 4.94
N ILE A 54 -15.30 2.61 3.68
CA ILE A 54 -15.85 3.30 2.51
C ILE A 54 -16.76 2.40 1.64
N GLU A 55 -17.52 1.50 2.25
CA GLU A 55 -18.57 0.69 1.61
C GLU A 55 -18.09 -0.32 0.54
N ASN A 56 -16.93 -0.95 0.70
CA ASN A 56 -16.45 -2.08 -0.12
C ASN A 56 -16.50 -1.87 -1.64
N GLN A 57 -16.25 -0.66 -2.11
CA GLN A 57 -16.18 -0.34 -3.54
C GLN A 57 -14.73 -0.24 -4.02
N ARG A 58 -14.55 -0.36 -5.35
CA ARG A 58 -13.26 -0.19 -5.99
C ARG A 58 -12.69 1.19 -5.68
N MET A 59 -11.46 1.21 -5.22
CA MET A 59 -10.73 2.41 -4.83
C MET A 59 -9.30 2.34 -5.35
N SER A 60 -8.67 3.49 -5.51
CA SER A 60 -7.24 3.54 -5.86
C SER A 60 -6.47 4.22 -4.75
N ILE A 61 -5.45 3.54 -4.22
CA ILE A 61 -4.46 4.20 -3.36
C ILE A 61 -3.64 5.14 -4.23
N LEU A 62 -3.65 6.42 -3.87
CA LEU A 62 -2.79 7.43 -4.48
C LEU A 62 -1.43 7.45 -3.82
N GLU A 63 -1.41 7.28 -2.49
CA GLU A 63 -0.20 7.48 -1.72
C GLU A 63 -0.29 6.87 -0.32
N ILE A 64 0.82 6.30 0.14
CA ILE A 64 1.06 5.98 1.55
C ILE A 64 2.36 6.66 1.99
N LYS A 65 2.26 7.67 2.85
CA LYS A 65 3.43 8.41 3.36
C LYS A 65 3.49 8.40 4.87
N GLY A 66 4.69 8.54 5.42
CA GLY A 66 4.91 8.68 6.86
C GLY A 66 5.91 7.68 7.43
N THR A 67 5.89 7.52 8.74
CA THR A 67 6.81 6.66 9.50
C THR A 67 6.09 5.41 10.02
N SER A 68 6.80 4.51 10.69
CA SER A 68 6.18 3.36 11.36
C SER A 68 5.15 3.77 12.43
N ARG A 69 5.31 4.95 13.05
CA ARG A 69 4.41 5.43 14.12
C ARG A 69 3.11 6.00 13.58
N LEU A 70 3.17 6.69 12.44
CA LEU A 70 2.02 7.36 11.84
C LEU A 70 2.23 7.48 10.34
N ARG A 71 1.23 7.01 9.59
CA ARG A 71 1.16 7.08 8.13
C ARG A 71 -0.13 7.78 7.72
N ILE A 72 -0.05 8.52 6.63
CA ILE A 72 -1.19 9.06 5.92
C ILE A 72 -1.37 8.25 4.65
N CYS A 73 -2.56 7.70 4.47
CA CYS A 73 -2.98 7.07 3.23
C CYS A 73 -3.98 7.98 2.52
N ARG A 74 -3.72 8.27 1.24
CA ARG A 74 -4.63 8.98 0.35
C ARG A 74 -5.25 8.00 -0.62
N VAL A 75 -6.57 8.03 -0.72
CA VAL A 75 -7.34 7.08 -1.51
C VAL A 75 -8.34 7.87 -2.35
N ILE A 76 -8.54 7.48 -3.60
CA ILE A 76 -9.60 8.04 -4.45
C ILE A 76 -10.68 6.98 -4.71
N LYS A 77 -11.94 7.38 -4.53
CA LYS A 77 -13.14 6.59 -4.83
C LYS A 77 -14.17 7.52 -5.47
N ASN A 78 -14.66 7.19 -6.67
CA ASN A 78 -15.68 7.96 -7.40
C ASN A 78 -15.36 9.47 -7.45
N ASP A 79 -14.13 9.82 -7.84
CA ASP A 79 -13.60 11.20 -7.90
C ASP A 79 -13.54 11.96 -6.56
N LYS A 80 -13.80 11.28 -5.43
CA LYS A 80 -13.60 11.81 -4.08
C LYS A 80 -12.32 11.28 -3.47
N GLU A 81 -11.51 12.19 -2.95
CA GLU A 81 -10.31 11.86 -2.19
C GLU A 81 -10.64 11.70 -0.70
N TYR A 82 -10.20 10.59 -0.13
CA TYR A 82 -10.24 10.29 1.29
C TYR A 82 -8.82 10.25 1.86
N ARG A 83 -8.66 10.74 3.08
CA ARG A 83 -7.38 10.72 3.79
C ARG A 83 -7.54 10.01 5.11
N PHE A 84 -6.66 9.05 5.37
CA PHE A 84 -6.67 8.28 6.60
C PHE A 84 -5.32 8.39 7.29
N SER A 85 -5.33 8.73 8.58
CA SER A 85 -4.18 8.55 9.46
C SER A 85 -4.22 7.16 10.08
N LEU A 86 -3.11 6.43 10.00
CA LEU A 86 -3.03 5.07 10.51
C LEU A 86 -1.66 4.69 11.06
N SER A 87 -1.64 3.60 11.83
CA SER A 87 -0.41 2.94 12.31
C SER A 87 -0.59 1.43 12.30
N PHE A 88 0.53 0.71 12.27
CA PHE A 88 0.52 -0.75 12.27
C PHE A 88 1.14 -1.30 13.56
N ARG A 89 0.60 -2.42 14.03
CA ARG A 89 1.20 -3.30 15.02
C ARG A 89 2.33 -4.11 14.39
N ALA A 90 3.14 -4.74 15.24
CA ALA A 90 4.26 -5.59 14.81
C ALA A 90 3.84 -6.83 14.00
N ASP A 91 2.59 -7.30 14.18
CA ASP A 91 1.97 -8.39 13.42
C ASP A 91 1.39 -7.94 12.07
N GLY A 92 1.47 -6.64 11.77
CA GLY A 92 0.94 -6.04 10.56
C GLY A 92 -0.53 -5.64 10.61
N GLN A 93 -1.21 -5.80 11.73
CA GLN A 93 -2.58 -5.32 11.92
C GLN A 93 -2.61 -3.79 12.04
N VAL A 94 -3.70 -3.17 11.59
CA VAL A 94 -3.92 -1.73 11.75
C VAL A 94 -4.26 -1.46 13.22
N SER A 95 -3.42 -0.70 13.94
CA SER A 95 -3.66 -0.33 15.35
C SER A 95 -4.45 0.97 15.52
N HIS A 96 -4.23 1.91 14.61
CA HIS A 96 -4.92 3.18 14.60
C HIS A 96 -5.42 3.42 13.19
N PHE A 97 -6.65 3.88 13.06
CA PHE A 97 -7.25 4.24 11.79
C PHE A 97 -8.27 5.34 12.03
N LYS A 98 -8.08 6.49 11.38
CA LYS A 98 -8.97 7.64 11.50
C LYS A 98 -8.98 8.42 10.19
N GLU A 99 -10.17 8.81 9.74
CA GLU A 99 -10.35 9.74 8.62
C GLU A 99 -10.00 11.18 9.04
N LEU A 100 -9.34 11.92 8.14
CA LEU A 100 -8.88 13.29 8.36
C LEU A 100 -9.80 14.33 7.71
#